data_AF-A0A9W9KFD5-F1
#
_entry.id   AF-A0A9W9KFD5-F1
#
_cell.length_a   1.000
_cell.length_b   1.000
_cell.length_c   1.000
_cell.angle_alpha   90.00
_cell.angle_beta   90.00
_cell.angle_gamma   90.00
#
_symmetry.space_group_name_H-M   'P 1'
#
loop_
_entity.id
_entity.type
_entity.pdbx_description
1 polymer ?
#
loop_
_entity_poly.entity_id
_entity_poly.type
_entity_poly.pdbx_seq_one_letter_code
_entity_poly.pdbx_strand_id
1 'polypeptide(L)'
;MIATWGELRTRDELKHVFFIPCDSHGLQLLMQDLLSLPTIVSVFKRAASIVSYFNTAHLQLAKLRALQQRFYKKELSLLAVVSTRWGTQYRMLMSVKRSEQALRAYFTTHTDLGEAGRELATVANYHKFWGQLNELLVLIEPLDEAIRMSESGGANLMKVVCRWMSLRAHIQQCQEGSSLGKDLAEFIPHDLTPRIDRQLTDLHWAAFYLDPKNHSSKTPITKRDQVIRTIQKYCVSPDNIDASAEAIDEFFTFRGRQGSFFKSVCWDFIDNPIRFWRMQVSTP
;
A
#
# COMPACT_ATOMS: atom_id res chain seq x y z
N MET A 1 -7.10 6.71 -18.13
CA MET A 1 -5.62 6.72 -17.98
C MET A 1 -4.93 6.01 -19.14
N ILE A 2 -5.27 4.75 -19.45
CA ILE A 2 -4.64 3.98 -20.56
C ILE A 2 -4.87 4.63 -21.94
N ALA A 3 -6.10 5.12 -22.22
CA ALA A 3 -6.40 5.80 -23.49
C ALA A 3 -5.54 7.07 -23.71
N THR A 4 -5.43 7.90 -22.68
CA THR A 4 -4.59 9.11 -22.70
C THR A 4 -3.11 8.78 -22.95
N TRP A 5 -2.58 7.70 -22.38
CA TRP A 5 -1.21 7.27 -22.66
C TRP A 5 -1.03 6.79 -24.11
N GLY A 6 -2.06 6.22 -24.71
CA GLY A 6 -2.05 5.86 -26.13
C GLY A 6 -1.79 7.09 -27.00
N GLU A 7 -2.55 8.16 -26.78
CA GLU A 7 -2.40 9.44 -27.49
C GLU A 7 -1.07 10.14 -27.17
N LEU A 8 -0.62 10.12 -25.92
CA LEU A 8 0.66 10.77 -25.57
C LEU A 8 1.85 10.05 -26.22
N ARG A 9 1.77 8.73 -26.43
CA ARG A 9 2.83 7.95 -27.09
C ARG A 9 2.92 8.18 -28.59
N THR A 10 1.91 8.77 -29.23
CA THR A 10 1.99 9.13 -30.65
C THR A 10 2.74 10.43 -30.89
N ARG A 11 3.00 11.21 -29.83
CA ARG A 11 3.73 12.48 -29.92
C ARG A 11 5.24 12.23 -29.97
N ASP A 12 5.88 12.72 -31.01
CA ASP A 12 7.31 12.54 -31.23
C ASP A 12 8.14 13.12 -30.08
N GLU A 13 7.71 14.23 -29.49
CA GLU A 13 8.44 14.88 -28.39
C GLU A 13 8.44 14.03 -27.11
N LEU A 14 7.52 13.07 -26.97
CA LEU A 14 7.36 12.26 -25.75
C LEU A 14 7.84 10.81 -25.92
N LYS A 15 8.46 10.46 -27.06
CA LYS A 15 8.99 9.10 -27.30
C LYS A 15 10.01 8.63 -26.26
N HIS A 16 10.70 9.56 -25.62
CA HIS A 16 11.70 9.30 -24.57
C HIS A 16 11.09 9.14 -23.17
N VAL A 17 9.78 9.31 -23.01
CA VAL A 17 9.08 9.28 -21.70
C VAL A 17 8.41 7.94 -21.46
N PHE A 18 8.63 7.37 -20.28
CA PHE A 18 7.88 6.19 -19.83
C PHE A 18 6.56 6.59 -19.17
N PHE A 19 5.46 6.11 -19.74
CA PHE A 19 4.13 6.23 -19.13
C PHE A 19 3.84 4.99 -18.29
N ILE A 20 3.85 5.16 -16.97
CA ILE A 20 3.61 4.10 -15.99
C ILE A 20 2.53 4.52 -14.97
N PRO A 21 1.79 3.55 -14.40
CA PRO A 21 0.88 3.81 -13.28
C PRO A 21 1.57 4.49 -12.11
N CYS A 22 0.91 5.50 -11.52
CA CYS A 22 1.38 6.12 -10.29
C CYS A 22 1.16 5.16 -9.10
N ASP A 23 2.23 4.85 -8.38
CA ASP A 23 2.22 3.93 -7.24
C ASP A 23 1.32 4.42 -6.10
N SER A 24 1.51 5.66 -5.65
CA SER A 24 0.67 6.26 -4.61
C SER A 24 -0.80 6.27 -4.99
N HIS A 25 -1.11 6.64 -6.24
CA HIS A 25 -2.49 6.64 -6.71
C HIS A 25 -3.09 5.22 -6.73
N GLY A 26 -2.34 4.22 -7.18
CA GLY A 26 -2.77 2.82 -7.16
C GLY A 26 -3.08 2.31 -5.75
N LEU A 27 -2.22 2.63 -4.78
CA LEU A 27 -2.39 2.25 -3.37
C LEU A 27 -3.59 2.96 -2.73
N GLN A 28 -3.82 4.22 -3.09
CA GLN A 28 -4.99 4.97 -2.65
C GLN A 28 -6.29 4.35 -3.18
N LEU A 29 -6.31 3.92 -4.44
CA LEU A 29 -7.46 3.20 -5.00
C LEU A 29 -7.65 1.82 -4.35
N LEU A 30 -6.57 1.12 -4.00
CA LEU A 30 -6.66 -0.14 -3.25
C LEU A 30 -7.31 0.08 -1.87
N MET A 31 -6.90 1.14 -1.16
CA MET A 31 -7.51 1.51 0.12
C MET A 31 -9.00 1.82 -0.04
N GLN A 32 -9.35 2.53 -1.10
CA GLN A 32 -10.74 2.85 -1.42
C GLN A 32 -11.58 1.59 -1.58
N ASP A 33 -11.14 0.64 -2.41
CA ASP A 33 -11.92 -0.57 -2.65
C ASP A 33 -12.13 -1.39 -1.37
N LEU A 34 -11.07 -1.55 -0.57
CA LEU A 34 -11.13 -2.27 0.70
C LEU A 34 -12.15 -1.63 1.64
N LEU A 35 -12.17 -0.30 1.73
CA LEU A 35 -13.09 0.42 2.60
C LEU A 35 -14.54 0.45 2.12
N SER A 36 -14.78 0.07 0.86
CA SER A 36 -16.12 -0.17 0.33
C SER A 36 -16.66 -1.58 0.60
N LEU A 37 -15.85 -2.51 1.12
CA LEU A 37 -16.32 -3.88 1.40
C LEU A 37 -17.39 -3.88 2.51
N PRO A 38 -18.42 -4.75 2.45
CA PRO A 38 -19.63 -4.60 3.27
C PRO A 38 -19.40 -4.59 4.78
N THR A 39 -18.58 -5.50 5.29
CA THR A 39 -18.24 -5.57 6.72
C THR A 39 -17.34 -4.41 7.10
N ILE A 40 -16.35 -4.10 6.26
CA ILE A 40 -15.39 -3.03 6.50
C ILE A 40 -16.07 -1.65 6.53
N VAL A 41 -16.91 -1.33 5.55
CA VAL A 41 -17.61 -0.05 5.47
C VAL A 41 -18.55 0.15 6.66
N SER A 42 -19.15 -0.94 7.16
CA SER A 42 -20.00 -0.91 8.36
C SER A 42 -19.20 -0.56 9.62
N VAL A 43 -18.05 -1.21 9.81
CA VAL A 43 -17.15 -0.93 10.94
C VAL A 43 -16.61 0.50 10.86
N PHE A 44 -16.21 0.93 9.66
CA PHE A 44 -15.71 2.27 9.40
C PHE A 44 -16.76 3.34 9.73
N LYS A 45 -17.99 3.19 9.22
CA LYS A 45 -19.10 4.12 9.48
C LYS A 45 -19.42 4.21 10.97
N ARG A 46 -19.45 3.08 11.68
CA ARG A 46 -19.67 3.05 13.14
C ARG A 46 -18.59 3.83 13.90
N ALA A 47 -17.32 3.61 13.57
CA ALA A 47 -16.22 4.37 14.17
C ALA A 47 -16.31 5.87 13.84
N ALA A 48 -16.62 6.22 12.59
CA ALA A 48 -16.81 7.61 12.18
C ALA A 48 -17.99 8.28 12.91
N SER A 49 -19.10 7.57 13.14
CA SER A 49 -20.24 8.08 13.91
C SER A 49 -19.89 8.35 15.37
N ILE A 50 -19.07 7.49 16.00
CA ILE A 50 -18.54 7.76 17.35
C ILE A 50 -17.77 9.09 17.37
N VAL A 51 -16.85 9.28 16.42
CA VAL A 51 -16.06 10.52 16.33
C VAL A 51 -16.95 11.73 16.11
N SER A 52 -17.91 11.63 15.18
CA SER A 52 -18.85 12.72 14.86
C SER A 52 -19.68 13.14 16.07
N TYR A 53 -20.18 12.18 16.85
CA TYR A 53 -20.97 12.43 18.05
C TYR A 53 -20.21 13.27 19.07
N PHE A 54 -18.96 12.91 19.38
CA PHE A 54 -18.17 13.66 20.35
C PHE A 54 -17.63 14.98 19.81
N ASN A 55 -17.37 15.08 18.50
CA ASN A 55 -16.92 16.34 17.91
C ASN A 55 -18.03 17.40 17.82
N THR A 56 -19.30 16.99 17.85
CA THR A 56 -20.45 17.90 17.80
C THR A 56 -21.07 18.18 19.17
N ALA A 57 -20.91 17.28 20.15
CA ALA A 57 -21.47 17.43 21.49
C ALA A 57 -20.39 17.78 22.54
N HIS A 58 -20.10 19.08 22.70
CA HIS A 58 -19.04 19.57 23.61
C HIS A 58 -19.15 19.07 25.06
N LEU A 59 -20.37 19.03 25.63
CA LEU A 59 -20.59 18.52 26.98
C LEU A 59 -20.22 17.04 27.11
N GLN A 60 -20.59 16.24 26.11
CA GLN A 60 -20.33 14.81 26.09
C GLN A 60 -18.84 14.52 25.86
N LEU A 61 -18.17 15.34 25.03
CA LEU A 61 -16.72 15.29 24.87
C LEU A 61 -16.00 15.62 26.18
N ALA A 62 -16.45 16.60 26.95
CA ALA A 62 -15.86 16.93 28.25
C ALA A 62 -15.95 15.75 29.23
N LYS A 63 -17.10 15.06 29.28
CA LYS A 63 -17.29 13.84 30.08
C LYS A 63 -16.38 12.70 29.60
N LEU A 64 -16.26 12.48 28.29
CA LEU A 64 -15.33 11.50 27.74
C LEU A 64 -13.88 11.82 28.12
N ARG A 65 -13.46 13.09 28.02
CA ARG A 65 -12.12 13.54 28.41
C ARG A 65 -11.82 13.30 29.89
N ALA A 66 -12.79 13.50 30.78
CA ALA A 66 -12.64 13.14 32.19
C ALA A 66 -12.36 11.64 32.37
N LEU A 67 -13.04 10.77 31.62
CA LEU A 67 -12.77 9.33 31.61
C LEU A 67 -11.40 8.99 31.00
N GLN A 68 -11.02 9.63 29.89
CA GLN A 68 -9.69 9.48 29.29
C GLN A 68 -8.59 9.89 30.27
N GLN A 69 -8.75 11.00 30.99
CA GLN A 69 -7.80 11.44 32.00
C GLN A 69 -7.70 10.44 33.16
N ARG A 70 -8.82 9.85 33.57
CA ARG A 70 -8.85 8.81 34.60
C ARG A 70 -8.09 7.55 34.16
N PHE A 71 -8.36 7.04 32.95
CA PHE A 71 -7.79 5.77 32.46
C PHE A 71 -6.38 5.89 31.90
N TYR A 72 -6.06 7.00 31.22
CA TYR A 72 -4.83 7.15 30.44
C TYR A 72 -3.91 8.26 30.94
N LYS A 73 -4.33 9.05 31.94
CA LYS A 73 -3.60 10.23 32.45
C LYS A 73 -3.34 11.31 31.39
N LYS A 74 -4.08 11.26 30.28
CA LYS A 74 -4.09 12.28 29.22
C LYS A 74 -5.42 12.26 28.49
N GLU A 75 -5.77 13.39 27.90
CA GLU A 75 -6.84 13.48 26.91
C GLU A 75 -6.37 12.89 25.57
N LEU A 76 -7.25 12.18 24.89
CA LEU A 76 -6.99 11.62 23.56
C LEU A 76 -7.95 12.24 22.56
N SER A 77 -7.40 12.91 21.55
CA SER A 77 -8.22 13.50 20.48
C SER A 77 -8.86 12.42 19.62
N LEU A 78 -10.17 12.53 19.39
CA LEU A 78 -10.89 11.79 18.36
C LEU A 78 -10.73 12.53 17.04
N LEU A 79 -10.05 11.91 16.08
CA LEU A 79 -9.64 12.56 14.84
C LEU A 79 -10.74 12.42 13.80
N ALA A 80 -11.27 13.55 13.32
CA ALA A 80 -12.20 13.55 12.19
C ALA A 80 -11.50 13.14 10.89
N VAL A 81 -12.23 12.45 10.02
CA VAL A 81 -11.77 12.18 8.65
C VAL A 81 -11.84 13.48 7.86
N VAL A 82 -10.76 13.82 7.14
CA VAL A 82 -10.82 14.82 6.08
C VAL A 82 -11.02 14.04 4.79
N SER A 83 -12.12 14.30 4.08
CA SER A 83 -12.37 13.68 2.78
C SER A 83 -11.15 13.91 1.88
N THR A 84 -10.76 12.88 1.11
CA THR A 84 -9.62 12.85 0.15
C THR A 84 -8.21 12.55 0.67
N ARG A 85 -7.95 12.48 1.99
CA ARG A 85 -6.62 12.09 2.51
C ARG A 85 -6.67 10.79 3.29
N TRP A 86 -6.30 9.66 2.66
CA TRP A 86 -6.38 8.32 3.26
C TRP A 86 -5.66 8.18 4.60
N GLY A 87 -4.52 8.85 4.79
CA GLY A 87 -3.86 8.85 6.10
C GLY A 87 -4.71 9.43 7.24
N THR A 88 -5.79 10.17 6.96
CA THR A 88 -6.73 10.62 8.00
C THR A 88 -7.71 9.52 8.42
N GLN A 89 -7.98 8.54 7.56
CA GLN A 89 -8.91 7.45 7.82
C GLN A 89 -8.33 6.41 8.77
N TYR A 90 -7.09 5.98 8.52
CA TYR A 90 -6.37 5.13 9.47
C TYR A 90 -6.25 5.81 10.84
N ARG A 91 -5.83 7.09 10.86
CA ARG A 91 -5.71 7.88 12.09
C ARG A 91 -7.05 8.04 12.83
N MET A 92 -8.17 8.19 12.13
CA MET A 92 -9.50 8.23 12.72
C MET A 92 -9.82 6.92 13.45
N LEU A 93 -9.70 5.78 12.75
CA LEU A 93 -9.97 4.45 13.32
C LEU A 93 -9.09 4.19 14.54
N MET A 94 -7.81 4.55 14.43
CA MET A 94 -6.84 4.37 15.50
C MET A 94 -7.16 5.27 16.71
N SER A 95 -7.63 6.50 16.48
CA SER A 95 -8.06 7.40 17.57
C SER A 95 -9.24 6.85 18.38
N VAL A 96 -10.19 6.19 17.70
CA VAL A 96 -11.31 5.47 18.34
C VAL A 96 -10.78 4.28 19.14
N LYS A 97 -9.93 3.45 18.53
CA LYS A 97 -9.35 2.26 19.20
C LYS A 97 -8.55 2.62 20.45
N ARG A 98 -7.72 3.67 20.40
CA ARG A 98 -6.98 4.16 21.58
C ARG A 98 -7.88 4.56 22.74
N SER A 99 -9.07 5.07 22.43
CA SER A 99 -10.02 5.54 23.43
C SER A 99 -11.02 4.46 23.84
N GLU A 100 -10.83 3.20 23.44
CA GLU A 100 -11.79 2.11 23.64
C GLU A 100 -12.32 2.01 25.07
N GLN A 101 -11.41 1.92 26.06
CA GLN A 101 -11.81 1.75 27.47
C GLN A 101 -12.64 2.95 27.96
N ALA A 102 -12.22 4.17 27.63
CA ALA A 102 -12.95 5.38 27.99
C ALA A 102 -14.30 5.47 27.28
N LEU A 103 -14.37 5.11 25.99
CA LEU A 103 -15.61 5.10 25.20
C LEU A 103 -16.61 4.08 25.75
N ARG A 104 -16.16 2.86 26.04
CA ARG A 104 -17.00 1.81 26.63
C ARG A 104 -17.53 2.22 28.00
N ALA A 105 -16.65 2.76 28.85
CA ALA A 105 -17.07 3.28 30.16
C ALA A 105 -18.08 4.42 30.00
N TYR A 106 -17.84 5.38 29.10
CA TYR A 106 -18.74 6.50 28.85
C TYR A 106 -20.15 6.02 28.52
N PHE A 107 -20.28 5.13 27.53
CA PHE A 107 -21.58 4.62 27.08
C PHE A 107 -22.26 3.67 28.06
N THR A 108 -21.51 3.15 29.05
CA THR A 108 -22.06 2.32 30.12
C THR A 108 -22.55 3.16 31.31
N THR A 109 -21.85 4.25 31.65
CA THR A 109 -22.13 5.02 32.86
C THR A 109 -23.05 6.21 32.65
N HIS A 110 -23.18 6.71 31.42
CA HIS A 110 -24.02 7.87 31.12
C HIS A 110 -25.35 7.43 30.52
N THR A 111 -26.45 7.79 31.20
CA THR A 111 -27.81 7.47 30.76
C THR A 111 -28.51 8.67 30.11
N ASP A 112 -27.93 9.87 30.23
CA ASP A 112 -28.42 11.12 29.62
C ASP A 112 -28.04 11.23 28.14
N LEU A 113 -28.30 10.16 27.39
CA LEU A 113 -28.00 10.05 25.97
C LEU A 113 -29.26 10.32 25.15
N GLY A 114 -29.16 11.24 24.18
CA GLY A 114 -30.14 11.35 23.09
C GLY A 114 -30.17 10.09 22.23
N GLU A 115 -31.07 10.05 21.24
CA GLU A 115 -31.27 8.89 20.35
C GLU A 115 -29.97 8.38 19.72
N ALA A 116 -29.22 9.26 19.05
CA ALA A 116 -27.92 8.93 18.47
C ALA A 116 -26.90 8.38 19.49
N GLY A 117 -26.91 8.90 20.72
CA GLY A 117 -26.04 8.42 21.79
C GLY A 117 -26.41 7.00 22.25
N ARG A 118 -27.70 6.67 22.30
CA ARG A 118 -28.18 5.33 22.65
C ARG A 118 -27.85 4.30 21.56
N GLU A 119 -28.00 4.67 20.29
CA GLU A 119 -27.55 3.81 19.18
C GLU A 119 -26.05 3.53 19.27
N LEU A 120 -25.23 4.56 19.50
CA LEU A 120 -23.78 4.40 19.67
C LEU A 120 -23.42 3.60 20.92
N ALA A 121 -24.22 3.65 21.97
CA ALA A 121 -24.04 2.79 23.14
C ALA A 121 -24.19 1.31 22.77
N THR A 122 -25.15 0.95 21.90
CA THR A 122 -25.28 -0.43 21.41
C THR A 122 -24.03 -0.88 20.64
N VAL A 123 -23.45 0.01 19.82
CA VAL A 123 -22.22 -0.24 19.08
C VAL A 123 -21.02 -0.41 20.02
N ALA A 124 -20.83 0.53 20.95
CA ALA A 124 -19.70 0.52 21.86
C ALA A 124 -19.74 -0.65 22.85
N ASN A 125 -20.92 -1.13 23.22
CA ASN A 125 -21.08 -2.29 24.10
C ASN A 125 -21.02 -3.63 23.33
N TYR A 126 -21.04 -3.61 22.00
CA TYR A 126 -20.94 -4.81 21.19
C TYR A 126 -19.49 -5.26 21.02
N HIS A 127 -19.09 -6.34 21.70
CA HIS A 127 -17.71 -6.85 21.66
C HIS A 127 -17.18 -7.10 20.23
N LYS A 128 -18.04 -7.62 19.34
CA LYS A 128 -17.66 -7.90 17.95
C LYS A 128 -17.24 -6.65 17.18
N PHE A 129 -17.82 -5.47 17.48
CA PHE A 129 -17.40 -4.21 16.85
C PHE A 129 -15.92 -3.91 17.13
N TRP A 130 -15.46 -4.06 18.38
CA TRP A 130 -14.07 -3.79 18.74
C TRP A 130 -13.09 -4.82 18.18
N GLY A 131 -13.50 -6.08 18.09
CA GLY A 131 -12.74 -7.13 17.38
C GLY A 131 -12.59 -6.80 15.89
N GLN A 132 -13.70 -6.47 15.23
CA GLN A 132 -13.72 -6.05 13.84
C GLN A 132 -12.90 -4.78 13.57
N LEU A 133 -12.97 -3.78 14.46
CA LEU A 133 -12.16 -2.57 14.36
C LEU A 133 -10.66 -2.90 14.47
N ASN A 134 -10.29 -3.83 15.33
CA ASN A 134 -8.91 -4.29 15.46
C ASN A 134 -8.43 -5.01 14.20
N GLU A 135 -9.21 -5.95 13.68
CA GLU A 135 -8.92 -6.65 12.41
C GLU A 135 -8.78 -5.65 11.26
N LEU A 136 -9.66 -4.64 11.18
CA LEU A 136 -9.57 -3.60 10.17
C LEU A 136 -8.28 -2.78 10.29
N LEU A 137 -7.87 -2.41 11.50
CA LEU A 137 -6.62 -1.69 11.72
C LEU A 137 -5.41 -2.50 11.28
N VAL A 138 -5.37 -3.80 11.60
CA VAL A 138 -4.30 -4.72 11.16
C VAL A 138 -4.28 -4.83 9.63
N LEU A 139 -5.45 -4.90 8.99
CA LEU A 139 -5.56 -4.97 7.53
C LEU A 139 -4.98 -3.72 6.84
N ILE A 140 -5.32 -2.52 7.32
CA ILE A 140 -5.01 -1.27 6.61
C ILE A 140 -3.69 -0.61 7.01
N GLU A 141 -3.09 -0.98 8.15
CA GLU A 141 -1.84 -0.36 8.63
C GLU A 141 -0.68 -0.51 7.61
N PRO A 142 -0.39 -1.70 7.05
CA PRO A 142 0.64 -1.81 6.01
C PRO A 142 0.33 -1.00 4.75
N LEU A 143 -0.95 -0.75 4.48
CA LEU A 143 -1.37 0.05 3.33
C LEU A 143 -1.17 1.56 3.57
N ASP A 144 -1.43 2.05 4.78
CA ASP A 144 -1.06 3.43 5.19
C ASP A 144 0.45 3.65 5.07
N GLU A 145 1.25 2.69 5.55
CA GLU A 145 2.70 2.72 5.42
C GLU A 145 3.14 2.74 3.95
N ALA A 146 2.57 1.86 3.14
CA ALA A 146 2.83 1.77 1.71
C ALA A 146 2.57 3.11 1.00
N ILE A 147 1.45 3.78 1.32
CA ILE A 147 1.12 5.10 0.78
C ILE A 147 2.19 6.12 1.20
N ARG A 148 2.51 6.24 2.50
CA ARG A 148 3.58 7.16 2.96
C ARG A 148 4.92 6.89 2.28
N MET A 149 5.31 5.63 2.14
CA MET A 149 6.57 5.25 1.50
C MET A 149 6.58 5.61 0.02
N SER A 150 5.46 5.45 -0.69
CA SER A 150 5.33 5.82 -2.11
C SER A 150 5.38 7.33 -2.36
N GLU A 151 4.93 8.13 -1.39
CA GLU A 151 4.93 9.59 -1.44
C GLU A 151 6.26 10.20 -0.93
N SER A 152 7.13 9.38 -0.35
CA SER A 152 8.42 9.82 0.21
C SER A 152 9.46 10.12 -0.88
N GLY A 153 10.44 10.98 -0.57
CA GLY A 153 11.57 11.25 -1.48
C GLY A 153 12.46 10.03 -1.78
N GLY A 154 12.32 8.94 -1.02
CA GLY A 154 13.00 7.66 -1.27
C GLY A 154 12.22 6.70 -2.16
N ALA A 155 11.05 7.09 -2.67
CA ALA A 155 10.25 6.28 -3.58
C ALA A 155 10.96 6.10 -4.92
N ASN A 156 10.94 4.88 -5.45
CA ASN A 156 11.49 4.57 -6.76
C ASN A 156 10.78 3.35 -7.37
N LEU A 157 10.96 3.16 -8.68
CA LEU A 157 10.26 2.12 -9.44
C LEU A 157 10.62 0.69 -8.97
N MET A 158 11.85 0.47 -8.52
CA MET A 158 12.35 -0.83 -8.07
C MET A 158 11.61 -1.35 -6.83
N LYS A 159 11.12 -0.45 -5.97
CA LYS A 159 10.39 -0.79 -4.74
C LYS A 159 8.92 -1.18 -4.97
N VAL A 160 8.36 -0.85 -6.13
CA VAL A 160 6.91 -0.97 -6.38
C VAL A 160 6.48 -2.44 -6.35
N VAL A 161 7.15 -3.32 -7.09
CA VAL A 161 6.79 -4.75 -7.12
C VAL A 161 6.80 -5.37 -5.73
N CYS A 162 7.87 -5.17 -4.96
CA CYS A 162 7.96 -5.67 -3.58
C CYS A 162 6.79 -5.22 -2.72
N ARG A 163 6.47 -3.93 -2.77
CA ARG A 163 5.39 -3.31 -1.98
C ARG A 163 4.05 -3.98 -2.28
N TRP A 164 3.70 -4.10 -3.56
CA TRP A 164 2.42 -4.68 -3.97
C TRP A 164 2.32 -6.19 -3.69
N MET A 165 3.42 -6.94 -3.86
CA MET A 165 3.43 -8.37 -3.50
C MET A 165 3.33 -8.59 -1.98
N SER A 166 3.97 -7.73 -1.19
CA SER A 166 3.89 -7.78 0.28
C SER A 166 2.47 -7.46 0.76
N LEU A 167 1.83 -6.44 0.18
CA LEU A 167 0.43 -6.11 0.48
C LEU A 167 -0.52 -7.25 0.08
N ARG A 168 -0.31 -7.88 -1.08
CA ARG A 168 -1.11 -9.04 -1.49
C ARG A 168 -1.03 -10.17 -0.46
N ALA A 169 0.19 -10.53 -0.05
CA ALA A 169 0.40 -11.58 0.94
C ALA A 169 -0.25 -11.23 2.29
N HIS A 170 -0.13 -9.97 2.73
CA HIS A 170 -0.76 -9.48 3.95
C HIS A 170 -2.29 -9.58 3.91
N ILE A 171 -2.93 -9.14 2.82
CA ILE A 171 -4.38 -9.22 2.66
C ILE A 171 -4.84 -10.68 2.66
N GLN A 172 -4.09 -11.58 2.01
CA GLN A 172 -4.37 -13.02 2.04
C GLN A 172 -4.27 -13.60 3.46
N GLN A 173 -3.26 -13.20 4.24
CA GLN A 173 -3.14 -13.62 5.64
C GLN A 173 -4.31 -13.10 6.48
N CYS A 174 -4.76 -11.86 6.26
CA CYS A 174 -5.91 -11.28 6.95
C CYS A 174 -7.23 -11.98 6.59
N GLN A 175 -7.31 -12.70 5.47
CA GLN A 175 -8.49 -13.47 5.08
C GLN A 175 -8.71 -14.67 6.01
N GLU A 176 -7.64 -15.30 6.51
CA GLU A 176 -7.71 -16.55 7.26
C GLU A 176 -8.24 -16.33 8.68
N GLY A 177 -9.38 -16.92 9.01
CA GLY A 177 -9.92 -16.93 10.38
C GLY A 177 -10.43 -15.58 10.91
N SER A 178 -10.47 -14.53 10.08
CA SER A 178 -10.97 -13.21 10.50
C SER A 178 -12.46 -13.03 10.21
N SER A 179 -13.08 -12.09 10.93
CA SER A 179 -14.47 -11.69 10.63
C SER A 179 -14.62 -10.91 9.32
N LEU A 180 -13.49 -10.46 8.75
CA LEU A 180 -13.39 -9.85 7.41
C LEU A 180 -13.17 -10.89 6.31
N GLY A 181 -12.96 -12.17 6.66
CA GLY A 181 -12.52 -13.21 5.73
C GLY A 181 -13.45 -13.42 4.54
N LYS A 182 -14.77 -13.30 4.72
CA LYS A 182 -15.74 -13.41 3.61
C LYS A 182 -15.56 -12.27 2.61
N ASP A 183 -15.48 -11.03 3.08
CA ASP A 183 -15.27 -9.85 2.24
C ASP A 183 -13.94 -9.98 1.47
N LEU A 184 -12.87 -10.40 2.16
CA LEU A 184 -11.55 -10.53 1.56
C LEU A 184 -11.47 -11.69 0.54
N ALA A 185 -12.16 -12.81 0.81
CA ALA A 185 -12.21 -13.94 -0.10
C ALA A 185 -12.84 -13.60 -1.46
N GLU A 186 -13.85 -12.73 -1.47
CA GLU A 186 -14.46 -12.20 -2.69
C GLU A 186 -13.57 -11.13 -3.35
N PHE A 187 -13.03 -10.22 -2.54
CA PHE A 187 -12.21 -9.10 -3.00
C PHE A 187 -10.90 -9.53 -3.70
N ILE A 188 -10.21 -10.55 -3.18
CA ILE A 188 -8.88 -10.94 -3.68
C ILE A 188 -8.87 -11.34 -5.17
N PRO A 189 -9.72 -12.27 -5.64
CA PRO A 189 -9.75 -12.65 -7.05
C PRO A 189 -10.39 -11.59 -7.95
N HIS A 190 -11.38 -10.84 -7.45
CA HIS A 190 -12.20 -9.96 -8.29
C HIS A 190 -11.69 -8.53 -8.41
N ASP A 191 -11.02 -8.01 -7.39
CA ASP A 191 -10.60 -6.60 -7.33
C ASP A 191 -9.09 -6.47 -7.13
N LEU A 192 -8.51 -7.16 -6.13
CA LEU A 192 -7.09 -7.05 -5.83
C LEU A 192 -6.21 -7.55 -6.97
N THR A 193 -6.49 -8.75 -7.49
CA THR A 193 -5.68 -9.36 -8.54
C THR A 193 -5.70 -8.51 -9.83
N PRO A 194 -6.88 -8.13 -10.37
CA PRO A 194 -6.92 -7.24 -11.53
C PRO A 194 -6.28 -5.86 -11.28
N ARG A 195 -6.36 -5.33 -10.06
CA ARG A 195 -5.69 -4.07 -9.69
C ARG A 195 -4.18 -4.19 -9.74
N ILE A 196 -3.62 -5.25 -9.17
CA ILE A 196 -2.19 -5.54 -9.23
C ILE A 196 -1.74 -5.67 -10.69
N ASP A 197 -2.50 -6.38 -11.52
CA ASP A 197 -2.16 -6.57 -12.93
C ASP A 197 -2.17 -5.27 -13.73
N ARG A 198 -3.11 -4.35 -13.43
CA ARG A 198 -3.13 -3.00 -14.05
C ARG A 198 -2.02 -2.09 -13.54
N GLN A 199 -1.61 -2.26 -12.29
CA GLN A 199 -0.58 -1.44 -11.67
C GLN A 199 0.84 -1.86 -12.12
N LEU A 200 1.12 -3.17 -12.13
CA LEU A 200 2.46 -3.70 -12.33
C LEU A 200 2.70 -4.07 -13.79
N THR A 201 3.15 -3.08 -14.56
CA THR A 201 3.56 -3.25 -15.97
C THR A 201 4.91 -3.95 -16.12
N ASP A 202 5.25 -4.35 -17.35
CA ASP A 202 6.54 -4.98 -17.68
C ASP A 202 7.75 -4.13 -17.22
N LEU A 203 7.66 -2.79 -17.28
CA LEU A 203 8.69 -1.87 -16.76
C LEU A 203 8.91 -2.00 -15.25
N HIS A 204 7.86 -2.23 -14.46
CA HIS A 204 7.99 -2.44 -13.02
C HIS A 204 8.76 -3.74 -12.72
N TRP A 205 8.45 -4.80 -13.48
CA TRP A 205 9.15 -6.08 -13.34
C TRP A 205 10.60 -5.98 -13.80
N ALA A 206 10.89 -5.29 -14.90
CA ALA A 206 12.25 -5.02 -15.35
C ALA A 206 13.04 -4.26 -14.26
N ALA A 207 12.49 -3.16 -13.74
CA ALA A 207 13.12 -2.40 -12.66
C ALA A 207 13.37 -3.27 -11.41
N PHE A 208 12.40 -4.09 -11.00
CA PHE A 208 12.54 -5.00 -9.86
C PHE A 208 13.69 -6.00 -10.07
N TYR A 209 13.79 -6.62 -11.25
CA TYR A 209 14.83 -7.63 -11.51
C TYR A 209 16.21 -7.02 -11.77
N LEU A 210 16.28 -5.75 -12.18
CA LEU A 210 17.51 -4.96 -12.31
C LEU A 210 17.98 -4.36 -10.98
N ASP A 211 17.20 -4.46 -9.92
CA ASP A 211 17.66 -4.10 -8.58
C ASP A 211 18.62 -5.20 -8.06
N PRO A 212 19.89 -4.89 -7.75
CA PRO A 212 20.86 -5.84 -7.21
C PRO A 212 20.39 -6.57 -5.96
N LYS A 213 19.55 -5.93 -5.13
CA LYS A 213 18.95 -6.56 -3.94
C LYS A 213 18.11 -7.78 -4.29
N ASN A 214 17.51 -7.78 -5.47
CA ASN A 214 16.63 -8.83 -5.94
C ASN A 214 17.36 -9.85 -6.81
N HIS A 215 18.70 -9.85 -6.89
CA HIS A 215 19.46 -10.77 -7.74
C HIS A 215 19.17 -12.25 -7.43
N SER A 216 18.90 -12.58 -6.17
CA SER A 216 18.59 -13.95 -5.72
C SER A 216 17.10 -14.29 -5.84
N SER A 217 16.23 -13.31 -6.09
CA SER A 217 14.80 -13.54 -6.26
C SER A 217 14.55 -14.44 -7.45
N LYS A 218 13.74 -15.49 -7.27
CA LYS A 218 13.34 -16.35 -8.39
C LYS A 218 12.64 -15.50 -9.46
N THR A 219 12.97 -15.76 -10.71
CA THR A 219 12.31 -15.15 -11.87
C THR A 219 11.44 -16.22 -12.52
N PRO A 220 10.13 -16.29 -12.21
CA PRO A 220 9.21 -17.16 -12.94
C PRO A 220 9.33 -16.90 -14.44
N ILE A 221 9.13 -17.92 -15.27
CA ILE A 221 9.26 -17.82 -16.74
C ILE A 221 8.43 -16.64 -17.28
N THR A 222 7.17 -16.52 -16.85
CA THR A 222 6.28 -15.43 -17.26
C THR A 222 6.84 -14.05 -16.95
N LYS A 223 7.56 -13.88 -15.84
CA LYS A 223 8.19 -12.62 -15.45
C LYS A 223 9.49 -12.37 -16.20
N ARG A 224 10.26 -13.42 -16.50
CA ARG A 224 11.43 -13.34 -17.37
C ARG A 224 11.05 -12.81 -18.74
N ASP A 225 9.98 -13.34 -19.33
CA ASP A 225 9.51 -12.91 -20.65
C ASP A 225 9.08 -11.43 -20.64
N GLN A 226 8.49 -10.93 -19.55
CA GLN A 226 8.18 -9.50 -19.38
C GLN A 226 9.44 -8.63 -19.40
N VAL A 227 10.51 -9.06 -18.71
CA VAL A 227 11.78 -8.32 -18.70
C VAL A 227 12.42 -8.34 -20.08
N ILE A 228 12.49 -9.50 -20.75
CA ILE A 228 13.05 -9.62 -22.10
C ILE A 228 12.32 -8.70 -23.07
N ARG A 229 10.98 -8.73 -23.09
CA ARG A 229 10.20 -7.83 -23.96
C ARG A 229 10.46 -6.35 -23.67
N THR A 230 10.68 -6.00 -22.40
CA THR A 230 11.04 -4.63 -22.02
C THR A 230 12.40 -4.24 -22.58
N ILE A 231 13.41 -5.11 -22.44
CA ILE A 231 14.76 -4.88 -22.98
C ILE A 231 14.69 -4.75 -24.49
N GLN A 232 14.06 -5.70 -25.20
CA GLN A 232 13.91 -5.66 -26.67
C GLN A 232 13.23 -4.39 -27.18
N LYS A 233 12.30 -3.84 -26.39
CA LYS A 233 11.57 -2.64 -26.77
C LYS A 233 12.38 -1.36 -26.59
N TYR A 234 13.24 -1.30 -25.57
CA TYR A 234 13.86 -0.04 -25.14
C TYR A 234 15.38 0.00 -25.29
N CYS A 235 16.06 -1.14 -25.40
CA CYS A 235 17.50 -1.26 -25.62
C CYS A 235 17.79 -1.43 -27.12
N VAL A 236 17.37 -0.47 -27.93
CA VAL A 236 17.58 -0.46 -29.39
C VAL A 236 18.50 0.68 -29.77
N SER A 237 19.37 0.47 -30.75
CA SER A 237 20.28 1.48 -31.28
C SER A 237 20.23 1.50 -32.80
N PRO A 238 20.12 2.67 -33.46
CA PRO A 238 20.24 2.77 -34.92
C PRO A 238 21.59 2.26 -35.45
N ASP A 239 22.65 2.37 -34.65
CA ASP A 239 24.02 2.04 -35.03
C ASP A 239 24.45 0.63 -34.60
N ASN A 240 23.63 -0.07 -33.83
CA ASN A 240 23.89 -1.44 -33.36
C ASN A 240 22.60 -2.28 -33.39
N ILE A 241 22.50 -3.14 -34.41
CA ILE A 241 21.37 -4.04 -34.61
C ILE A 241 21.24 -5.10 -33.51
N ASP A 242 22.34 -5.44 -32.84
CA ASP A 242 22.41 -6.46 -31.80
C ASP A 242 22.25 -5.88 -30.39
N ALA A 243 22.08 -4.56 -30.24
CA ALA A 243 22.01 -3.86 -28.95
C ALA A 243 21.00 -4.49 -27.97
N SER A 244 19.84 -4.92 -28.47
CA SER A 244 18.84 -5.59 -27.64
C SER A 244 19.28 -6.98 -27.20
N ALA A 245 19.95 -7.74 -28.08
CA ALA A 245 20.45 -9.08 -27.78
C ALA A 245 21.58 -9.00 -26.74
N GLU A 246 22.54 -8.09 -26.94
CA GLU A 246 23.62 -7.81 -25.99
C GLU A 246 23.08 -7.44 -24.61
N ALA A 247 22.07 -6.56 -24.55
CA ALA A 247 21.45 -6.17 -23.27
C ALA A 247 20.72 -7.34 -22.58
N ILE A 248 20.15 -8.29 -23.33
CA ILE A 248 19.55 -9.51 -22.77
C ILE A 248 20.64 -10.41 -22.19
N ASP A 249 21.75 -10.59 -22.90
CA ASP A 249 22.88 -11.41 -22.44
C ASP A 249 23.54 -10.80 -21.19
N GLU A 250 23.72 -9.48 -21.16
CA GLU A 250 24.17 -8.76 -19.96
C GLU A 250 23.22 -8.95 -18.79
N PHE A 251 21.91 -8.86 -19.03
CA PHE A 251 20.92 -9.11 -17.99
C PHE A 251 21.06 -10.52 -17.42
N PHE A 252 21.18 -11.56 -18.24
CA PHE A 252 21.37 -12.92 -17.75
C PHE A 252 22.71 -13.11 -17.04
N THR A 253 23.77 -12.48 -17.53
CA THR A 253 25.09 -12.49 -16.91
C THR A 253 25.05 -11.89 -15.51
N PHE A 254 24.37 -10.75 -15.35
CA PHE A 254 24.10 -10.13 -14.05
C PHE A 254 23.29 -11.05 -13.13
N ARG A 255 22.17 -11.59 -13.62
CA ARG A 255 21.30 -12.49 -12.84
C ARG A 255 22.01 -13.78 -12.42
N GLY A 256 22.92 -14.27 -13.26
CA GLY A 256 23.74 -15.45 -13.00
C GLY A 256 24.99 -15.19 -12.14
N ARG A 257 25.34 -13.92 -11.87
CA ARG A 257 26.64 -13.52 -11.30
C ARG A 257 27.82 -14.09 -12.07
N GLN A 258 27.73 -14.06 -13.39
CA GLN A 258 28.73 -14.61 -14.32
C GLN A 258 29.54 -13.49 -14.97
N GLY A 259 30.56 -13.85 -15.75
CA GLY A 259 31.35 -12.89 -16.54
C GLY A 259 31.86 -11.72 -15.70
N SER A 260 31.61 -10.50 -16.16
CA SER A 260 31.99 -9.26 -15.47
C SER A 260 31.31 -9.08 -14.10
N PHE A 261 30.27 -9.84 -13.78
CA PHE A 261 29.60 -9.82 -12.46
C PHE A 261 30.14 -10.91 -11.51
N PHE A 262 31.04 -11.79 -11.94
CA PHE A 262 31.61 -12.82 -11.07
C PHE A 262 32.62 -12.20 -10.10
N LYS A 263 32.35 -12.29 -8.79
CA LYS A 263 33.20 -11.70 -7.72
C LYS A 263 33.54 -10.21 -7.92
N SER A 264 32.69 -9.46 -8.63
CA SER A 264 32.89 -8.04 -8.88
C SER A 264 32.67 -7.18 -7.63
N VAL A 265 33.41 -6.07 -7.52
CA VAL A 265 33.31 -5.08 -6.44
C VAL A 265 31.95 -4.38 -6.44
N CYS A 266 31.22 -4.38 -7.55
CA CYS A 266 29.88 -3.79 -7.61
C CYS A 266 28.93 -4.38 -6.55
N TRP A 267 29.09 -5.65 -6.18
CA TRP A 267 28.27 -6.34 -5.19
C TRP A 267 28.38 -5.76 -3.78
N ASP A 268 29.46 -5.05 -3.44
CA ASP A 268 29.61 -4.34 -2.16
C ASP A 268 28.63 -3.16 -2.04
N PHE A 269 28.02 -2.74 -3.16
CA PHE A 269 27.07 -1.64 -3.25
C PHE A 269 25.65 -2.10 -3.54
N ILE A 270 25.29 -3.34 -3.17
CA ILE A 270 23.95 -3.90 -3.38
C ILE A 270 22.82 -2.99 -2.85
N ASP A 271 23.08 -2.22 -1.79
CA ASP A 271 22.13 -1.29 -1.20
C ASP A 271 21.94 0.03 -1.95
N ASN A 272 22.82 0.33 -2.90
CA ASN A 272 22.78 1.53 -3.72
C ASN A 272 22.85 1.13 -5.21
N PRO A 273 21.69 0.87 -5.85
CA PRO A 273 21.64 0.41 -7.24
C PRO A 273 22.40 1.34 -8.21
N ILE A 274 22.33 2.66 -8.00
CA ILE A 274 23.06 3.62 -8.85
C ILE A 274 24.57 3.40 -8.73
N ARG A 275 25.08 3.24 -7.51
CA ARG A 275 26.50 2.99 -7.28
C ARG A 275 26.92 1.61 -7.77
N PHE A 276 26.10 0.58 -7.55
CA PHE A 276 26.30 -0.77 -8.09
C PHE A 276 26.57 -0.73 -9.60
N TRP A 277 25.65 -0.15 -10.37
CA TRP A 277 25.76 -0.13 -11.83
C TRP A 277 26.94 0.73 -12.33
N ARG A 278 27.29 1.82 -11.64
CA ARG A 278 28.49 2.61 -11.97
C ARG A 278 29.80 1.87 -11.74
N MET A 279 29.89 1.15 -10.62
CA MET A 279 31.09 0.37 -10.30
C MET A 279 31.27 -0.79 -11.27
N GLN A 280 30.18 -1.33 -11.81
CA GLN A 280 30.27 -2.42 -12.77
C GLN A 280 30.96 -2.01 -14.08
N VAL A 281 30.60 -0.84 -14.62
CA VAL A 281 31.18 -0.30 -15.87
C VAL A 281 32.66 0.07 -15.71
N SER A 282 33.14 0.20 -14.47
CA SER A 282 34.51 0.62 -14.14
C SER A 282 35.50 -0.55 -14.01
N THR A 283 35.06 -1.80 -14.22
CA THR A 283 35.90 -2.99 -14.11
C THR A 283 36.42 -3.37 -15.51
N PRO A 284 37.72 -3.22 -15.80
CA PRO A 284 38.32 -3.59 -17.08
C PRO A 284 38.32 -5.11 -17.32
#